data_AF-A0A846QME8-F1
#
_entry.id   AF-A0A846QME8-F1
#
_cell.length_a   1.000
_cell.length_b   1.000
_cell.length_c   1.000
_cell.angle_alpha   90.00
_cell.angle_beta   90.00
_cell.angle_gamma   90.00
#
_symmetry.space_group_name_H-M   'P 1'
#
loop_
_entity.id
_entity.type
_entity.pdbx_description
1 polymer ?
#
loop_
_entity_poly.entity_id
_entity_poly.type
_entity_poly.pdbx_seq_one_letter_code
_entity_poly.pdbx_strand_id
1 'polypeptide(L)'
;MTNGYDQDTASEIEHLRQWELELFKSAITAGQGASRAILLLSGGGAAAMLAFMGPLFRGNATHASFSVNLCLPLGFFVASALCATANAGLMWVCQAYFRATQQTSHKLYMQYIRSNRNGERLDAYLAHERTRCTKERRVLWVTAFFWLCSFCLFGAGAYFAGQAIRAQEAQRVTSQRHVIHIAPSMHDHLAHAKHNCA
;
A
#
# COMPACT_ATOMS: atom_id res chain seq x y z
N MET A 1 -14.99 -41.30 -39.43
CA MET A 1 -15.83 -41.11 -38.22
C MET A 1 -14.96 -40.62 -37.04
N THR A 2 -14.29 -39.47 -37.18
CA THR A 2 -13.35 -38.96 -36.16
C THR A 2 -13.71 -37.56 -35.62
N ASN A 3 -14.85 -36.99 -36.04
CA ASN A 3 -15.21 -35.60 -35.72
C ASN A 3 -15.75 -35.37 -34.29
N GLY A 4 -15.98 -36.42 -33.50
CA GLY A 4 -16.53 -36.26 -32.13
C GLY A 4 -15.50 -35.82 -31.10
N TYR A 5 -14.26 -36.30 -31.21
CA TYR A 5 -13.22 -36.06 -30.19
C TYR A 5 -12.61 -34.64 -30.23
N ASP A 6 -12.58 -34.00 -31.40
CA ASP A 6 -12.03 -32.64 -31.55
C ASP A 6 -12.95 -31.56 -30.97
N GLN A 7 -14.25 -31.83 -30.85
CA GLN A 7 -15.21 -30.84 -30.39
C GLN A 7 -15.24 -30.72 -28.86
N ASP A 8 -15.04 -31.84 -28.15
CA ASP A 8 -14.95 -31.84 -26.68
C ASP A 8 -13.66 -31.14 -26.18
N THR A 9 -12.52 -31.41 -26.81
CA THR A 9 -11.23 -30.81 -26.41
C THR A 9 -11.20 -29.30 -26.64
N ALA A 10 -11.78 -28.81 -27.73
CA ALA A 10 -11.90 -27.38 -28.00
C ALA A 10 -12.76 -26.66 -26.94
N SER A 11 -13.83 -27.30 -26.48
CA SER A 11 -14.71 -26.75 -25.44
C SER A 11 -14.02 -26.67 -24.09
N GLU A 12 -13.25 -27.70 -23.72
CA GLU A 12 -12.50 -27.76 -22.47
C GLU A 12 -11.42 -26.69 -22.39
N ILE A 13 -10.67 -26.46 -23.49
CA ILE A 13 -9.64 -25.42 -23.57
C ILE A 13 -10.25 -24.02 -23.39
N GLU A 14 -11.41 -23.74 -24.00
CA GLU A 14 -12.06 -22.44 -23.83
C GLU A 14 -12.59 -22.25 -22.40
N HIS A 15 -13.11 -23.30 -21.77
CA HIS A 15 -13.51 -23.26 -20.36
C HIS A 15 -12.34 -22.97 -19.42
N LEU A 16 -11.18 -23.63 -19.60
CA LEU A 16 -9.98 -23.36 -18.81
C LEU A 16 -9.51 -21.91 -19.00
N ARG A 17 -9.52 -21.41 -20.24
CA ARG A 17 -9.12 -20.04 -20.55
C ARG A 17 -10.05 -19.00 -19.91
N GLN A 18 -11.36 -19.26 -19.93
CA GLN A 18 -12.34 -18.39 -19.27
C GLN A 18 -12.15 -18.39 -17.75
N TRP A 19 -11.87 -19.55 -17.15
CA TRP A 19 -11.61 -19.65 -15.73
C TRP A 19 -10.34 -18.87 -15.32
N GLU A 20 -9.23 -19.00 -16.03
CA GLU A 20 -8.02 -18.22 -15.76
C GLU A 20 -8.27 -16.70 -15.83
N LEU A 21 -9.09 -16.29 -16.80
CA LEU A 21 -9.53 -14.91 -16.98
C LEU A 21 -10.35 -14.41 -15.80
N GLU A 22 -11.27 -15.21 -15.29
CA GLU A 22 -12.09 -14.88 -14.12
C GLU A 22 -11.25 -14.81 -12.85
N LEU A 23 -10.34 -15.75 -12.65
CA LEU A 23 -9.36 -15.75 -11.56
C LEU A 23 -8.52 -14.46 -11.58
N PHE A 24 -7.98 -14.10 -12.74
CA PHE A 24 -7.17 -12.89 -12.89
C PHE A 24 -7.97 -11.62 -12.61
N LYS A 25 -9.20 -11.51 -13.12
CA LYS A 25 -10.09 -10.37 -12.83
C LYS A 25 -10.41 -10.27 -11.34
N SER A 26 -10.68 -11.40 -10.69
CA SER A 26 -10.95 -11.46 -9.25
C SER A 26 -9.73 -10.98 -8.46
N ALA A 27 -8.54 -11.48 -8.79
CA ALA A 27 -7.29 -11.09 -8.15
C ALA A 27 -7.01 -9.58 -8.28
N ILE A 28 -7.22 -9.00 -9.46
CA ILE A 28 -7.03 -7.55 -9.63
C ILE A 28 -8.07 -6.76 -8.85
N THR A 29 -9.32 -7.19 -8.85
CA THR A 29 -10.41 -6.50 -8.13
C THR A 29 -10.13 -6.51 -6.62
N ALA A 30 -9.69 -7.66 -6.08
CA ALA A 30 -9.23 -7.77 -4.70
C ALA A 30 -8.04 -6.85 -4.42
N GLY A 31 -7.05 -6.80 -5.32
CA GLY A 31 -5.89 -5.91 -5.21
C GLY A 31 -6.24 -4.42 -5.24
N GLN A 32 -7.23 -4.02 -6.06
CA GLN A 32 -7.74 -2.66 -6.10
C GLN A 32 -8.46 -2.28 -4.80
N GLY A 33 -9.24 -3.19 -4.21
CA GLY A 33 -9.85 -2.98 -2.90
C GLY A 33 -8.80 -2.79 -1.80
N ALA A 34 -7.80 -3.67 -1.76
CA ALA A 34 -6.74 -3.62 -0.77
C ALA A 34 -5.86 -2.37 -0.90
N SER A 35 -5.49 -1.97 -2.12
CA SER A 35 -4.71 -0.74 -2.35
C SER A 35 -5.46 0.53 -1.93
N ARG A 36 -6.77 0.62 -2.16
CA ARG A 36 -7.60 1.73 -1.65
C ARG A 36 -7.63 1.77 -0.12
N ALA A 37 -7.75 0.61 0.53
CA ALA A 37 -7.73 0.55 1.99
C ALA A 37 -6.38 1.03 2.55
N ILE A 38 -5.26 0.61 1.96
CA ILE A 38 -3.91 1.05 2.35
C ILE A 38 -3.74 2.56 2.12
N LEU A 39 -4.25 3.09 1.01
CA LEU A 39 -4.22 4.53 0.72
C LEU A 39 -5.01 5.34 1.74
N LEU A 40 -6.22 4.89 2.09
CA LEU A 40 -7.04 5.54 3.12
C LEU A 40 -6.39 5.47 4.49
N LEU A 41 -5.79 4.33 4.86
CA LEU A 41 -5.10 4.16 6.13
C LEU A 41 -3.86 5.05 6.21
N SER A 42 -3.07 5.12 5.13
CA SER A 42 -1.84 5.93 5.07
C SER A 42 -2.16 7.42 5.03
N GLY A 43 -3.09 7.83 4.17
CA GLY A 43 -3.54 9.22 4.07
C GLY A 43 -4.26 9.70 5.32
N GLY A 44 -5.13 8.87 5.90
CA GLY A 44 -5.83 9.16 7.15
C GLY A 44 -4.87 9.28 8.34
N GLY A 45 -3.88 8.38 8.44
CA GLY A 45 -2.83 8.47 9.45
C GLY A 45 -1.99 9.74 9.32
N ALA A 46 -1.59 10.10 8.11
CA ALA A 46 -0.86 11.34 7.84
C ALA A 46 -1.69 12.59 8.20
N ALA A 47 -2.97 12.62 7.83
CA ALA A 47 -3.87 13.73 8.15
C ALA A 47 -4.10 13.86 9.67
N ALA A 48 -4.25 12.73 10.37
CA ALA A 48 -4.36 12.72 11.82
C ALA A 48 -3.10 13.26 12.48
N MET A 49 -1.91 12.86 12.02
CA MET A 49 -0.64 13.40 12.51
C MET A 49 -0.52 14.92 12.28
N LEU A 50 -0.89 15.41 11.10
CA LEU A 50 -0.90 16.86 10.83
C LEU A 50 -1.85 17.61 11.77
N ALA A 51 -3.04 17.06 12.02
CA ALA A 51 -4.01 17.65 12.92
C ALA A 51 -3.48 17.75 14.36
N PHE A 52 -2.77 16.73 14.84
CA PHE A 52 -2.09 16.75 16.15
C PHE A 52 -0.89 17.72 16.18
N MET A 53 -0.23 17.96 15.05
CA MET A 53 0.88 18.89 14.95
C MET A 53 0.43 20.36 15.05
N GLY A 54 -0.76 20.70 14.57
CA GLY A 54 -1.26 22.09 14.53
C GLY A 54 -1.17 22.84 15.87
N PRO A 55 -1.65 22.26 17.00
CA PRO A 55 -1.52 22.86 18.31
C PRO A 55 -0.06 23.01 18.81
N LEU A 56 0.84 22.10 18.41
CA LEU A 56 2.25 22.11 18.87
C LEU A 56 3.05 23.28 18.31
N PHE A 57 2.71 23.77 17.11
CA PHE A 57 3.36 24.94 16.51
C PHE A 57 2.90 26.29 17.09
N ARG A 58 1.77 26.33 17.82
CA ARG A 58 1.25 27.57 18.40
C ARG A 58 1.88 27.92 19.75
N GLY A 59 2.47 26.94 20.44
CA GLY A 59 3.26 27.21 21.64
C GLY A 59 4.67 27.64 21.25
N ASN A 60 5.20 28.71 21.85
CA ASN A 60 6.57 29.25 21.66
C ASN A 60 7.72 28.29 22.08
N ALA A 61 7.52 26.99 21.95
CA ALA A 61 8.49 25.96 22.24
C ALA A 61 9.63 26.01 21.20
N THR A 62 10.75 26.61 21.60
CA THR A 62 12.10 26.58 21.00
C THR A 62 12.69 25.17 20.91
N HIS A 63 11.90 24.16 20.54
CA HIS A 63 12.33 22.77 20.43
C HIS A 63 12.47 22.38 18.96
N ALA A 64 13.49 22.92 18.28
CA ALA A 64 13.89 22.49 16.94
C ALA A 64 14.07 20.95 16.84
N SER A 65 14.51 20.31 17.93
CA SER A 65 14.66 18.86 18.04
C SER A 65 13.35 18.08 17.95
N PHE A 66 12.21 18.69 18.32
CA PHE A 66 10.91 18.04 18.29
C PHE A 66 10.36 17.96 16.84
N SER A 67 10.59 18.99 16.05
CA SER A 67 10.20 19.06 14.63
C SER A 67 10.89 17.98 13.78
N VAL A 68 12.16 17.67 14.06
CA VAL A 68 12.94 16.68 13.30
C VAL A 68 12.43 15.25 13.55
N ASN A 69 12.09 14.93 14.80
CA ASN A 69 11.59 13.60 15.17
C ASN A 69 10.19 13.29 14.62
N LEU A 70 9.37 14.33 14.35
CA LEU A 70 8.05 14.19 13.72
C LEU A 70 8.09 14.20 12.19
N CYS A 71 9.12 14.82 11.60
CA CYS A 71 9.27 14.86 10.15
C CYS A 71 9.54 13.46 9.56
N LEU A 72 10.31 12.63 10.27
CA LEU A 72 10.62 11.25 9.88
C LEU A 72 9.37 10.36 9.70
N PRO A 73 8.50 10.16 10.71
CA PRO A 73 7.31 9.31 10.57
C PRO A 73 6.33 9.87 9.54
N LEU A 74 6.19 11.21 9.45
CA LEU A 74 5.36 11.84 8.43
C LEU A 74 5.89 11.56 7.01
N GLY A 75 7.20 11.64 6.82
CA GLY A 75 7.85 11.29 5.56
C GLY A 75 7.61 9.84 5.15
N PHE A 76 7.68 8.89 6.09
CA PHE A 76 7.35 7.49 5.82
C PHE A 76 5.88 7.29 5.43
N PHE A 77 4.95 8.00 6.06
CA PHE A 77 3.52 7.95 5.72
C PHE A 77 3.22 8.53 4.33
N VAL A 78 3.90 9.61 3.93
CA VAL A 78 3.77 10.17 2.59
C VAL A 78 4.40 9.24 1.55
N ALA A 79 5.58 8.68 1.84
CA ALA A 79 6.25 7.74 0.96
C ALA A 79 5.43 6.46 0.74
N SER A 80 4.80 5.92 1.79
CA SER A 80 3.91 4.77 1.66
C SER A 80 2.67 5.09 0.81
N ALA A 81 2.07 6.27 0.97
CA ALA A 81 0.95 6.72 0.16
C ALA A 81 1.31 6.89 -1.33
N LEU A 82 2.50 7.43 -1.63
CA LEU A 82 3.03 7.52 -2.99
C LEU A 82 3.25 6.14 -3.61
N CYS A 83 3.84 5.22 -2.85
CA CYS A 83 4.08 3.84 -3.28
C CYS A 83 2.76 3.10 -3.57
N ALA A 84 1.76 3.26 -2.71
CA ALA A 84 0.43 2.67 -2.89
C ALA A 84 -0.30 3.25 -4.12
N THR A 85 -0.15 4.55 -4.40
CA THR A 85 -0.73 5.20 -5.58
C THR A 85 -0.04 4.73 -6.86
N ALA A 86 1.30 4.62 -6.85
CA ALA A 86 2.06 4.07 -7.98
C ALA A 86 1.63 2.63 -8.29
N ASN A 87 1.43 1.81 -7.25
CA ASN A 87 0.96 0.44 -7.39
C ASN A 87 -0.45 0.36 -7.99
N ALA A 88 -1.37 1.24 -7.54
CA ALA A 88 -2.69 1.35 -8.14
C ALA A 88 -2.61 1.72 -9.63
N GLY A 89 -1.73 2.66 -10.00
CA GLY A 89 -1.45 3.02 -11.39
C GLY A 89 -0.89 1.84 -12.21
N LEU A 90 0.05 1.08 -11.64
CA LEU A 90 0.57 -0.14 -12.29
C LEU A 90 -0.53 -1.17 -12.53
N MET A 91 -1.49 -1.34 -11.62
CA MET A 91 -2.61 -2.26 -11.83
C MET A 91 -3.46 -1.86 -13.04
N TRP A 92 -3.69 -0.56 -13.25
CA TRP A 92 -4.37 -0.07 -14.46
C TRP A 92 -3.60 -0.37 -15.74
N VAL A 93 -2.28 -0.17 -15.72
CA VAL A 93 -1.41 -0.52 -16.86
C VAL A 93 -1.43 -2.02 -17.12
N CYS A 94 -1.40 -2.86 -16.08
CA CYS A 94 -1.52 -4.31 -16.19
C CYS A 94 -2.86 -4.72 -16.82
N GLN A 95 -3.98 -4.09 -16.40
CA GLN A 95 -5.29 -4.34 -17.00
C GLN A 95 -5.33 -3.94 -18.48
N ALA A 96 -4.78 -2.78 -18.82
CA ALA A 96 -4.73 -2.30 -20.21
C ALA A 96 -3.89 -3.25 -21.09
N TYR A 97 -2.71 -3.66 -20.61
CA TYR A 97 -1.84 -4.60 -21.29
C TYR A 97 -2.53 -5.96 -21.47
N PHE A 98 -3.17 -6.49 -20.42
CA PHE A 98 -3.85 -7.77 -20.49
C PHE A 98 -5.00 -7.76 -21.51
N ARG A 99 -5.80 -6.69 -21.54
CA ARG A 99 -6.86 -6.51 -22.56
C ARG A 99 -6.30 -6.46 -23.99
N ALA A 100 -5.23 -5.70 -24.21
CA ALA A 100 -4.58 -5.61 -25.52
C ALA A 100 -4.05 -6.98 -25.97
N THR A 101 -3.42 -7.72 -25.05
CA THR A 101 -2.86 -9.05 -25.35
C THR A 101 -3.96 -10.07 -25.62
N GLN A 102 -5.08 -10.01 -24.90
CA GLN A 102 -6.24 -10.90 -25.10
C GLN A 102 -6.83 -10.76 -26.51
N GLN A 103 -6.94 -9.52 -27.00
CA GLN A 103 -7.46 -9.25 -28.35
C GLN A 103 -6.58 -9.87 -29.45
N THR A 104 -5.26 -9.83 -29.28
CA THR A 104 -4.32 -10.44 -30.23
C THR A 104 -4.38 -11.96 -30.19
N SER A 105 -4.42 -12.56 -29.00
CA SER A 105 -4.54 -14.02 -28.86
C SER A 105 -5.83 -14.57 -29.48
N HIS A 106 -6.96 -13.86 -29.34
CA HIS A 106 -8.21 -14.25 -29.99
C HIS A 106 -8.09 -14.23 -31.53
N LYS A 107 -7.42 -13.22 -32.11
CA LYS A 107 -7.18 -13.16 -33.55
C LYS A 107 -6.31 -14.33 -34.03
N LEU A 108 -5.24 -14.65 -33.30
CA LEU A 108 -4.34 -15.76 -33.63
C LEU A 108 -5.04 -17.12 -33.49
N TYR A 109 -5.85 -17.31 -32.46
CA TYR A 109 -6.64 -18.52 -32.27
C TYR A 109 -7.66 -18.72 -33.40
N MET A 110 -8.40 -17.66 -33.78
CA MET A 110 -9.32 -17.72 -34.93
C MET A 110 -8.60 -18.00 -36.25
N GLN A 111 -7.38 -17.47 -36.43
CA GLN A 111 -6.54 -17.80 -37.59
C GLN A 111 -6.04 -19.25 -37.55
N TYR A 112 -5.72 -19.78 -36.37
CA TYR A 112 -5.33 -21.16 -36.17
C TYR A 112 -6.45 -22.12 -36.57
N ILE A 113 -7.67 -21.96 -36.02
CA ILE A 113 -8.83 -22.78 -36.38
C ILE A 113 -9.08 -22.77 -37.90
N ARG A 114 -9.03 -21.59 -38.53
CA ARG A 114 -9.22 -21.47 -39.99
C ARG A 114 -8.12 -22.16 -40.80
N SER A 115 -6.92 -22.27 -40.24
CA SER A 115 -5.72 -22.73 -40.93
C SER A 115 -5.31 -24.16 -40.58
N ASN A 116 -6.07 -24.86 -39.73
CA ASN A 116 -5.72 -26.18 -39.19
C ASN A 116 -5.85 -27.33 -40.22
N ARG A 117 -5.54 -27.08 -41.49
CA ARG A 117 -5.49 -28.10 -42.54
C ARG A 117 -4.07 -28.68 -42.73
N ASN A 118 -3.02 -28.01 -42.25
CA ASN A 118 -1.62 -28.34 -42.62
C ASN A 118 -0.62 -28.53 -41.44
N GLY A 119 -1.03 -28.47 -40.17
CA GLY A 119 -0.15 -28.79 -39.01
C GLY A 119 1.00 -27.82 -38.68
N GLU A 120 1.59 -27.12 -39.66
CA GLU A 120 2.78 -26.25 -39.47
C GLU A 120 2.53 -24.98 -38.62
N ARG A 121 1.27 -24.61 -38.35
CA ARG A 121 0.97 -23.39 -37.57
C ARG A 121 0.89 -23.60 -36.06
N LEU A 122 0.96 -24.84 -35.58
CA LEU A 122 0.93 -25.13 -34.14
C LEU A 122 2.21 -24.65 -33.44
N ASP A 123 3.37 -24.81 -34.06
CA ASP A 123 4.66 -24.40 -33.48
C ASP A 123 4.77 -22.88 -33.29
N ALA A 124 4.24 -22.11 -34.23
CA ALA A 124 4.18 -20.66 -34.13
C ALA A 124 3.27 -20.20 -32.97
N TYR A 125 2.14 -20.90 -32.75
CA TYR A 125 1.25 -20.64 -31.63
C TYR A 125 1.93 -20.97 -30.28
N LEU A 126 2.53 -22.16 -30.17
CA LEU A 126 3.24 -22.60 -28.96
C LEU A 126 4.45 -21.72 -28.64
N ALA A 127 5.21 -21.27 -29.65
CA ALA A 127 6.31 -20.33 -29.48
C ALA A 127 5.83 -18.98 -28.93
N HIS A 128 4.70 -18.48 -29.44
CA HIS A 128 4.08 -17.25 -28.93
C HIS A 128 3.60 -17.41 -27.48
N GLU A 129 3.00 -18.54 -27.12
CA GLU A 129 2.52 -18.83 -25.77
C GLU A 129 3.67 -18.91 -24.75
N ARG A 130 4.80 -19.50 -25.12
CA ARG A 130 6.00 -19.56 -24.26
C ARG A 130 6.56 -18.16 -23.94
N THR A 131 6.51 -17.22 -24.88
CA THR A 131 6.97 -15.83 -24.63
C THR A 131 6.03 -15.03 -23.74
N ARG A 132 4.72 -15.35 -23.71
CA ARG A 132 3.74 -14.71 -22.81
C ARG A 132 4.05 -14.99 -21.34
N CYS A 133 4.30 -16.25 -21.01
CA CYS A 133 4.53 -16.69 -19.63
C CYS A 133 5.72 -15.98 -18.96
N THR A 134 6.80 -15.74 -19.71
CA THR A 134 7.98 -15.02 -19.17
C THR A 134 7.71 -13.54 -18.87
N LYS A 135 6.88 -12.88 -19.67
CA LYS A 135 6.51 -11.46 -19.45
C LYS A 135 5.58 -11.30 -18.26
N GLU A 136 4.58 -12.17 -18.14
CA GLU A 136 3.62 -12.14 -17.02
C GLU A 136 4.33 -12.37 -15.68
N ARG A 137 5.27 -13.31 -15.63
CA ARG A 137 6.08 -13.56 -14.44
C ARG A 137 6.86 -12.32 -14.01
N ARG A 138 7.45 -11.56 -14.95
CA ARG A 138 8.18 -10.31 -14.62
C ARG A 138 7.25 -9.24 -14.04
N VAL A 139 6.05 -9.08 -14.61
CA VAL A 139 5.06 -8.11 -14.12
C VAL A 139 4.64 -8.46 -12.69
N LEU A 140 4.39 -9.74 -12.41
CA LEU A 140 4.08 -10.23 -11.06
C LEU A 140 5.21 -9.97 -10.07
N TRP A 141 6.47 -10.19 -10.46
CA TRP A 141 7.62 -9.90 -9.59
C TRP A 141 7.75 -8.41 -9.29
N VAL A 142 7.53 -7.54 -10.28
CA VAL A 142 7.59 -6.08 -10.08
C VAL A 142 6.48 -5.63 -9.13
N THR A 143 5.24 -6.08 -9.33
CA THR A 143 4.13 -5.70 -8.43
C THR A 143 4.31 -6.25 -7.02
N ALA A 144 4.77 -7.50 -6.87
CA ALA A 144 5.10 -8.08 -5.57
C ALA A 144 6.20 -7.30 -4.85
N PHE A 145 7.25 -6.88 -5.56
CA PHE A 145 8.32 -6.05 -5.00
C PHE A 145 7.80 -4.70 -4.50
N PHE A 146 6.95 -4.03 -5.28
CA PHE A 146 6.32 -2.76 -4.86
C PHE A 146 5.42 -2.95 -3.63
N TRP A 147 4.65 -4.03 -3.58
CA TRP A 147 3.85 -4.38 -2.40
C TRP A 147 4.71 -4.57 -1.16
N LEU A 148 5.78 -5.37 -1.27
CA LEU A 148 6.69 -5.64 -0.16
C LEU A 148 7.37 -4.35 0.32
N CYS A 149 7.86 -3.53 -0.60
CA CYS A 149 8.49 -2.25 -0.28
C CYS A 149 7.50 -1.31 0.43
N SER A 150 6.27 -1.20 -0.06
CA SER A 150 5.23 -0.39 0.58
C SER A 150 4.88 -0.89 1.99
N PHE A 151 4.82 -2.21 2.19
CA PHE A 151 4.54 -2.80 3.50
C PHE A 151 5.69 -2.55 4.49
N CYS A 152 6.94 -2.69 4.05
CA CYS A 152 8.11 -2.38 4.86
C CYS A 152 8.16 -0.89 5.25
N LEU A 153 7.89 0.02 4.32
CA LEU A 153 7.87 1.46 4.60
C LEU A 153 6.75 1.84 5.58
N PHE A 154 5.56 1.25 5.41
CA PHE A 154 4.45 1.46 6.33
C PHE A 154 4.78 0.93 7.74
N GLY A 155 5.34 -0.29 7.84
CA GLY A 155 5.77 -0.87 9.11
C GLY A 155 6.84 -0.03 9.81
N ALA A 156 7.83 0.47 9.07
CA ALA A 156 8.85 1.37 9.61
C ALA A 156 8.23 2.68 10.11
N GLY A 157 7.34 3.31 9.34
CA GLY A 157 6.63 4.52 9.73
C GLY A 157 5.81 4.33 11.01
N ALA A 158 5.06 3.23 11.12
CA ALA A 158 4.29 2.88 12.30
C ALA A 158 5.20 2.63 13.53
N TYR A 159 6.33 1.96 13.34
CA TYR A 159 7.31 1.73 14.40
C TYR A 159 7.88 3.05 14.95
N PHE A 160 8.33 3.94 14.07
CA PHE A 160 8.88 5.24 14.49
C PHE A 160 7.81 6.13 15.14
N ALA A 161 6.58 6.12 14.62
CA ALA A 161 5.46 6.82 15.24
C ALA A 161 5.20 6.32 16.68
N GLY A 162 5.23 4.99 16.89
CA GLY A 162 5.09 4.39 18.21
C GLY A 162 6.20 4.82 19.18
N GLN A 163 7.44 4.90 18.72
CA GLN A 163 8.56 5.39 19.53
C GLN A 163 8.41 6.88 19.90
N ALA A 164 7.94 7.71 18.97
CA ALA A 164 7.70 9.12 19.23
C ALA A 164 6.63 9.34 20.30
N ILE A 165 5.55 8.55 20.29
CA ILE A 165 4.49 8.61 21.31
C ILE A 165 5.04 8.25 22.69
N ARG A 166 5.85 7.18 22.80
CA ARG A 166 6.49 6.80 24.07
C ARG A 166 7.43 7.88 24.60
N ALA A 167 8.17 8.53 23.72
CA ALA A 167 9.04 9.65 24.09
C ALA A 167 8.23 10.84 24.63
N GLN A 168 7.06 11.13 24.05
CA GLN A 168 6.16 12.18 24.55
C GLN A 168 5.57 11.83 25.92
N GLU A 169 5.14 10.59 26.13
CA GLU A 169 4.63 10.15 27.44
C GLU A 169 5.67 10.33 28.55
N ALA A 170 6.93 9.98 28.27
CA ALA A 170 8.03 10.19 29.22
C ALA A 170 8.21 11.67 29.60
N GLN A 171 8.12 12.60 28.64
CA GLN A 171 8.18 14.04 28.91
C GLN A 171 6.95 14.57 29.65
N ARG A 172 5.77 14.01 29.39
CA ARG A 172 4.53 14.44 30.06
C ARG A 172 4.55 14.08 31.55
N VAL A 173 5.07 12.90 31.88
CA VAL A 173 5.23 12.45 33.27
C VAL A 173 6.23 13.32 34.03
N THR A 174 7.37 13.68 33.42
CA THR A 174 8.35 14.57 34.07
C THR A 174 7.83 15.99 34.27
N SER A 175 7.09 16.53 33.29
CA SER A 175 6.46 17.85 33.39
C SER A 175 5.42 17.92 34.51
N GLN A 176 4.54 16.91 34.64
CA GLN A 176 3.59 16.86 35.77
C GLN A 176 4.28 16.79 37.13
N ARG A 177 5.40 16.06 37.23
CA ARG A 177 6.18 15.97 38.47
C ARG A 177 6.74 17.33 38.90
N HIS A 178 7.14 18.16 37.94
CA HIS A 178 7.67 19.49 38.23
C HIS A 178 6.60 20.46 38.75
N VAL A 179 5.36 20.36 38.23
CA VAL A 179 4.24 21.19 38.70
C VAL A 179 3.86 20.86 40.15
N ILE A 180 3.85 19.57 40.50
CA ILE A 180 3.51 19.12 41.87
C ILE A 180 4.55 19.61 42.89
N HIS A 181 5.82 19.73 42.50
CA HIS A 181 6.88 20.23 43.39
C HIS A 181 6.87 21.74 43.64
N ILE A 182 6.17 22.53 42.81
CA ILE A 182 6.06 24.00 43.00
C ILE A 182 4.86 24.36 43.90
N ALA A 183 3.86 23.49 44.01
CA ALA A 183 2.68 23.72 44.86
C ALA A 183 2.95 23.84 46.39
N PRO A 184 3.88 23.08 47.03
CA PRO A 184 4.02 23.14 48.48
C PRO A 184 4.68 24.43 48.99
N SER A 185 5.53 25.12 48.21
CA SER A 185 6.21 26.33 48.71
C SER A 185 5.33 27.57 48.78
N MET A 186 4.22 27.62 48.03
CA MET A 186 3.27 28.74 48.13
C MET A 186 2.39 28.65 49.38
N HIS A 187 2.20 27.46 49.94
CA HIS A 187 1.34 27.29 51.11
C HIS A 187 2.00 27.82 52.40
N ASP A 188 3.34 27.78 52.48
CA ASP A 188 4.11 28.29 53.62
C ASP A 188 4.25 29.83 53.59
N HIS A 189 4.36 30.42 52.41
CA HIS A 189 4.40 31.88 52.26
C HIS A 189 3.04 32.54 52.60
N LEU A 190 1.92 31.87 52.33
CA LEU A 190 0.60 32.37 52.73
C LEU A 190 0.36 32.25 54.24
N ALA A 191 0.93 31.23 54.89
CA ALA A 191 0.83 31.06 56.34
C ALA A 191 1.62 32.13 57.10
N HIS A 192 2.81 32.52 56.62
CA HIS A 192 3.60 33.59 57.22
C HIS A 192 3.01 34.99 57.03
N ALA A 193 2.33 35.26 55.91
CA ALA A 193 1.71 36.57 55.67
C ALA A 193 0.55 36.88 56.62
N LYS A 194 -0.16 35.86 57.14
CA LYS A 194 -1.26 36.05 58.10
C LYS A 194 -0.81 36.48 59.49
N HIS A 195 0.44 36.23 59.89
CA HIS A 195 0.94 36.55 61.23
C HIS A 195 1.47 37.98 61.41
N ASN A 196 1.71 38.73 60.32
CA ASN A 196 2.29 40.08 60.37
C ASN A 196 1.25 41.21 60.18
N CYS A 197 -0.04 40.92 60.19
CA CYS A 197 -1.13 41.92 60.06
C CYS A 197 -1.97 42.11 61.34
N ALA A 198 -1.46 41.69 62.49
CA ALA A 198 -2.04 41.96 63.81
C ALA A 198 -1.05 42.79 64.63
#